data_AF-A0A1F5LQH2-F1
#
_entry.id   AF-A0A1F5LQH2-F1
#
_cell.length_a   1.000
_cell.length_b   1.000
_cell.length_c   1.000
_cell.angle_alpha   90.00
_cell.angle_beta   90.00
_cell.angle_gamma   90.00
#
_symmetry.space_group_name_H-M   'P 1'
#
loop_
_entity.id
_entity.type
_entity.pdbx_description
1 polymer ?
#
loop_
_entity_poly.entity_id
_entity_poly.type
_entity_poly.pdbx_seq_one_letter_code
_entity_poly.pdbx_strand_id
1 'polypeptide(L)'
;MPAFFEVRPFHGHRDGYEDPRDFIEDIEIATRRDYASQIAANPALKRVQKPETLSEEQREIYNEMQQVSRLLFRQGIRGRAEAWYIRLDRSVKQDWDLLKNACLTGFALPEESQFASIARMEELYDATKQGRDEKITTYLERADDFHAQYGPQKPYFGWKVVSGLTDQQKTSIILFHMRQEKTIDYPSARQMIVHAYAGANNPF
;
A
#
# COMPACT_ATOMS: atom_id res chain seq x y z
N MET A 1 30.23 -16.97 5.71
CA MET A 1 30.03 -16.42 4.34
C MET A 1 28.88 -15.44 4.43
N PRO A 2 29.04 -14.16 4.06
CA PRO A 2 27.91 -13.25 4.12
C PRO A 2 26.95 -13.58 2.99
N ALA A 3 25.65 -13.63 3.28
CA ALA A 3 24.62 -13.80 2.26
C ALA A 3 24.79 -12.74 1.18
N PHE A 4 24.95 -13.18 -0.07
CA PHE A 4 24.89 -12.33 -1.24
C PHE A 4 23.51 -11.68 -1.26
N PHE A 5 23.47 -10.35 -1.22
CA PHE A 5 22.22 -9.62 -1.45
C PHE A 5 22.01 -9.63 -2.96
N GLU A 6 21.08 -10.46 -3.43
CA GLU A 6 20.77 -10.61 -4.84
C GLU A 6 19.55 -9.77 -5.17
N VAL A 7 19.70 -8.84 -6.12
CA VAL A 7 18.58 -8.06 -6.65
C VAL A 7 17.68 -9.03 -7.41
N ARG A 8 16.41 -9.15 -6.97
CA ARG A 8 15.46 -10.06 -7.60
C ARG A 8 15.22 -9.67 -9.06
N PRO A 9 15.02 -10.64 -9.97
CA PRO A 9 14.69 -10.33 -11.34
C PRO A 9 13.35 -9.58 -11.45
N PHE A 10 13.31 -8.55 -12.29
CA PHE A 10 12.12 -7.75 -12.58
C PHE A 10 11.66 -8.02 -14.01
N HIS A 11 10.48 -8.61 -14.19
CA HIS A 11 9.95 -8.97 -15.49
C HIS A 11 9.10 -7.85 -16.10
N GLY A 12 8.64 -6.89 -15.30
CA GLY A 12 7.83 -5.76 -15.72
C GLY A 12 6.35 -6.11 -15.85
N HIS A 13 5.86 -7.00 -15.01
CA HIS A 13 4.42 -7.27 -14.92
C HIS A 13 3.69 -6.10 -14.24
N ARG A 14 2.48 -5.78 -14.71
CA ARG A 14 1.61 -4.74 -14.13
C ARG A 14 0.42 -5.37 -13.39
N ASP A 15 0.66 -6.48 -12.74
CA ASP A 15 -0.32 -7.32 -12.05
C ASP A 15 -0.29 -7.14 -10.52
N GLY A 16 0.60 -6.29 -10.02
CA GLY A 16 0.77 -6.01 -8.59
C GLY A 16 1.67 -7.00 -7.86
N TYR A 17 2.22 -8.03 -8.54
CA TYR A 17 3.20 -8.95 -7.94
C TYR A 17 4.63 -8.42 -7.98
N GLU A 18 4.94 -7.56 -8.95
CA GLU A 18 6.22 -6.86 -9.07
C GLU A 18 6.00 -5.35 -8.93
N ASP A 19 6.59 -4.72 -7.89
CA ASP A 19 6.62 -3.27 -7.76
C ASP A 19 7.95 -2.72 -8.32
N PRO A 20 7.95 -1.82 -9.33
CA PRO A 20 9.18 -1.20 -9.79
C PRO A 20 9.90 -0.38 -8.72
N ARG A 21 9.21 0.08 -7.66
CA ARG A 21 9.82 0.79 -6.53
C ARG A 21 10.71 -0.15 -5.71
N ASP A 22 10.20 -1.32 -5.36
CA ASP A 22 10.96 -2.34 -4.62
C ASP A 22 12.21 -2.77 -5.41
N PHE A 23 12.07 -2.98 -6.73
CA PHE A 23 13.20 -3.33 -7.59
C PHE A 23 14.30 -2.26 -7.61
N ILE A 24 13.93 -0.98 -7.72
CA ILE A 24 14.87 0.13 -7.66
C ILE A 24 15.53 0.23 -6.28
N GLU A 25 14.73 0.07 -5.21
CA GLU A 25 15.22 0.13 -3.83
C GLU A 25 16.24 -0.97 -3.56
N ASP A 26 15.97 -2.21 -4.00
CA ASP A 26 16.91 -3.34 -3.88
C ASP A 26 18.26 -3.00 -4.55
N ILE A 27 18.26 -2.39 -5.73
CA ILE A 27 19.49 -1.95 -6.42
C ILE A 27 20.24 -0.88 -5.62
N GLU A 28 19.52 0.11 -5.08
CA GLU A 28 20.13 1.16 -4.29
C GLU A 28 20.69 0.63 -2.96
N ILE A 29 20.02 -0.32 -2.32
CA ILE A 29 20.50 -1.00 -1.11
C ILE A 29 21.78 -1.78 -1.42
N ALA A 30 21.78 -2.58 -2.49
CA ALA A 30 22.95 -3.32 -2.93
C ALA A 30 24.15 -2.39 -3.18
N THR A 31 23.93 -1.31 -3.94
CA THR A 31 24.97 -0.33 -4.25
C THR A 31 25.49 0.36 -2.98
N ARG A 32 24.60 0.79 -2.07
CA ARG A 32 25.03 1.42 -0.81
C ARG A 32 25.81 0.46 0.09
N ARG A 33 25.50 -0.83 0.07
CA ARG A 33 26.22 -1.84 0.83
C ARG A 33 27.64 -2.02 0.30
N ASP A 34 27.81 -2.10 -1.02
CA ASP A 34 29.12 -2.27 -1.65
C ASP A 34 30.04 -1.06 -1.42
N TYR A 35 29.45 0.14 -1.31
CA TYR A 35 30.15 1.40 -1.06
C TYR A 35 30.05 1.90 0.40
N ALA A 36 29.66 1.04 1.34
CA ALA A 36 29.35 1.46 2.71
C ALA A 36 30.53 2.17 3.41
N SER A 37 31.76 1.69 3.21
CA SER A 37 32.97 2.29 3.78
C SER A 37 33.27 3.67 3.21
N GLN A 38 33.11 3.83 1.88
CA GLN A 38 33.32 5.10 1.18
C GLN A 38 32.24 6.12 1.57
N ILE A 39 31.00 5.67 1.72
CA ILE A 39 29.87 6.49 2.19
C ILE A 39 30.07 6.88 3.67
N ALA A 40 30.61 6.01 4.51
CA ALA A 40 30.93 6.32 5.90
C ALA A 40 32.03 7.40 6.00
N ALA A 41 33.04 7.32 5.13
CA ALA A 41 34.07 8.35 5.02
C ALA A 41 33.55 9.67 4.39
N ASN A 42 32.50 9.60 3.57
CA ASN A 42 31.93 10.75 2.86
C ASN A 42 30.40 10.84 3.04
N PRO A 43 29.89 11.35 4.17
CA PRO A 43 28.46 11.38 4.48
C PRO A 43 27.61 12.15 3.45
N ALA A 44 28.20 13.10 2.73
CA ALA A 44 27.55 13.85 1.64
C ALA A 44 26.98 12.93 0.55
N LEU A 45 27.58 11.74 0.35
CA LEU A 45 27.14 10.76 -0.65
C LEU A 45 25.78 10.11 -0.31
N LYS A 46 25.28 10.21 0.93
CA LYS A 46 23.99 9.61 1.32
C LYS A 46 22.76 10.30 0.74
N ARG A 47 22.85 11.59 0.39
CA ARG A 47 21.70 12.43 0.00
C ARG A 47 22.07 13.44 -1.08
N VAL A 48 22.86 13.03 -2.06
CA VAL A 48 23.27 13.91 -3.15
C VAL A 48 22.02 14.30 -3.95
N GLN A 49 21.59 15.56 -3.84
CA GLN A 49 20.52 16.12 -4.67
C GLN A 49 21.08 16.69 -5.98
N LYS A 50 22.36 17.10 -6.00
CA LYS A 50 23.06 17.59 -7.18
C LYS A 50 24.54 17.17 -7.14
N PRO A 51 25.07 16.47 -8.15
CA PRO A 51 26.47 16.01 -8.17
C PRO A 51 27.50 17.16 -8.27
N GLU A 52 27.04 18.35 -8.67
CA GLU A 52 27.86 19.56 -8.80
C GLU A 52 28.39 20.09 -7.47
N THR A 53 27.71 19.79 -6.36
CA THR A 53 28.10 20.24 -5.02
C THR A 53 29.13 19.34 -4.34
N LEU A 54 29.52 18.24 -4.98
CA LEU A 54 30.51 17.29 -4.47
C LEU A 54 31.93 17.74 -4.78
N SER A 55 32.86 17.41 -3.90
CA SER A 55 34.30 17.47 -4.22
C SER A 55 34.63 16.52 -5.37
N GLU A 56 35.80 16.68 -5.98
CA GLU A 56 36.24 15.83 -7.10
C GLU A 56 36.29 14.34 -6.71
N GLU A 57 36.90 14.03 -5.56
CA GLU A 57 36.96 12.67 -5.00
C GLU A 57 35.56 12.09 -4.72
N GLN A 58 34.66 12.90 -4.16
CA GLN A 58 33.28 12.47 -3.90
C GLN A 58 32.50 12.25 -5.19
N ARG A 59 32.76 13.06 -6.22
CA ARG A 59 32.11 12.94 -7.52
C ARG A 59 32.54 11.68 -8.25
N GLU A 60 33.81 11.28 -8.13
CA GLU A 60 34.32 10.03 -8.67
C GLU A 60 33.60 8.83 -8.04
N ILE A 61 33.54 8.76 -6.71
CA ILE A 61 32.83 7.70 -5.98
C ILE A 61 31.34 7.68 -6.37
N TYR A 62 30.71 8.86 -6.46
CA TYR A 62 29.31 8.98 -6.88
C TYR A 62 29.09 8.41 -8.29
N ASN A 63 29.96 8.76 -9.25
CA ASN A 63 29.86 8.28 -10.62
C ASN A 63 30.04 6.75 -10.72
N GLU A 64 30.93 6.18 -9.91
CA GLU A 64 31.07 4.73 -9.81
C GLU A 64 29.81 4.07 -9.28
N MET A 65 29.23 4.58 -8.17
CA MET A 65 27.98 4.07 -7.62
C MET A 65 26.86 4.09 -8.69
N GLN A 66 26.75 5.18 -9.43
CA GLN A 66 25.79 5.35 -10.54
C GLN A 66 26.03 4.35 -11.69
N GLN A 67 27.29 4.02 -11.98
CA GLN A 67 27.63 2.97 -12.94
C GLN A 67 27.24 1.57 -12.45
N VAL A 68 27.51 1.26 -11.19
CA VAL A 68 27.14 -0.03 -10.58
C VAL A 68 25.63 -0.21 -10.53
N SER A 69 24.87 0.81 -10.13
CA SER A 69 23.40 0.73 -10.12
C SER A 69 22.82 0.46 -11.51
N ARG A 70 23.35 1.11 -12.56
CA ARG A 70 22.95 0.83 -13.95
C ARG A 70 23.29 -0.59 -14.39
N LEU A 71 24.43 -1.12 -13.96
CA LEU A 71 24.82 -2.50 -14.27
C LEU A 71 23.87 -3.50 -13.59
N LEU A 72 23.59 -3.31 -12.30
CA LEU A 72 22.66 -4.13 -11.53
C LEU A 72 21.26 -4.08 -12.12
N PHE A 73 20.78 -2.90 -12.52
CA PHE A 73 19.50 -2.75 -13.23
C PHE A 73 19.44 -3.60 -14.49
N ARG A 74 20.47 -3.50 -15.35
CA ARG A 74 20.54 -4.28 -16.59
C ARG A 74 20.59 -5.78 -16.32
N GLN A 75 21.27 -6.21 -15.25
CA GLN A 75 21.34 -7.62 -14.86
C GLN A 75 20.05 -8.13 -14.22
N GLY A 76 19.26 -7.25 -13.60
CA GLY A 76 18.00 -7.60 -12.92
C GLY A 76 16.77 -7.65 -13.83
N ILE A 77 16.74 -6.93 -14.95
CA ILE A 77 15.55 -6.94 -15.82
C ILE A 77 15.44 -8.20 -16.69
N ARG A 78 14.22 -8.71 -16.89
CA ARG A 78 13.91 -9.86 -17.75
C ARG A 78 12.64 -9.62 -18.56
N GLY A 79 12.39 -10.44 -19.57
CA GLY A 79 11.10 -10.51 -20.27
C GLY A 79 10.64 -9.16 -20.83
N ARG A 80 9.49 -8.66 -20.35
CA ARG A 80 8.91 -7.40 -20.83
C ARG A 80 9.76 -6.18 -20.44
N ALA A 81 10.32 -6.15 -19.23
CA ALA A 81 11.21 -5.09 -18.79
C ALA A 81 12.49 -5.03 -19.64
N GLU A 82 13.05 -6.17 -20.02
CA GLU A 82 14.20 -6.23 -20.92
C GLU A 82 13.86 -5.70 -22.32
N ALA A 83 12.73 -6.13 -22.91
CA ALA A 83 12.28 -5.66 -24.22
C ALA A 83 12.00 -4.14 -24.22
N TRP A 84 11.46 -3.60 -23.11
CA TRP A 84 11.29 -2.17 -22.90
C TRP A 84 12.63 -1.44 -22.81
N TYR A 85 13.57 -1.95 -22.01
CA TYR A 85 14.88 -1.33 -21.82
C TYR A 85 15.67 -1.23 -23.12
N ILE A 86 15.62 -2.24 -23.99
CA ILE A 86 16.29 -2.22 -25.30
C ILE A 86 15.86 -1.00 -26.13
N ARG A 87 14.58 -0.60 -26.04
CA ARG A 87 14.02 0.53 -26.80
C ARG A 87 14.31 1.90 -26.22
N LEU A 88 14.86 2.00 -25.00
CA LEU A 88 15.22 3.30 -24.42
C LEU A 88 16.41 3.93 -25.13
N ASP A 89 16.40 5.26 -25.18
CA ASP A 89 17.50 6.05 -25.70
C ASP A 89 18.79 5.85 -24.89
N ARG A 90 19.93 6.02 -25.56
CA ARG A 90 21.25 5.89 -24.93
C ARG A 90 21.44 6.90 -23.79
N SER A 91 20.93 8.12 -23.94
CA SER A 91 20.99 9.16 -22.91
C SER A 91 20.30 8.72 -21.62
N VAL A 92 19.11 8.12 -21.72
CA VAL A 92 18.36 7.58 -20.58
C VAL A 92 19.11 6.41 -19.95
N LYS A 93 19.67 5.49 -20.75
CA LYS A 93 20.44 4.35 -20.24
C LYS A 93 21.73 4.77 -19.52
N GLN A 94 22.27 5.95 -19.85
CA GLN A 94 23.54 6.45 -19.33
C GLN A 94 23.39 7.31 -18.06
N ASP A 95 22.18 7.57 -17.61
CA ASP A 95 21.91 8.35 -16.41
C ASP A 95 21.00 7.53 -15.49
N TRP A 96 21.46 7.23 -14.27
CA TRP A 96 20.70 6.36 -13.36
C TRP A 96 19.38 7.00 -12.94
N ASP A 97 19.36 8.32 -12.72
CA ASP A 97 18.16 9.02 -12.28
C ASP A 97 17.13 9.08 -13.41
N LEU A 98 17.55 9.31 -14.65
CA LEU A 98 16.67 9.20 -15.81
C LEU A 98 16.16 7.77 -16.00
N LEU A 99 17.02 6.76 -15.86
CA LEU A 99 16.66 5.35 -16.00
C LEU A 99 15.65 4.91 -14.93
N LYS A 100 15.87 5.29 -13.67
CA LYS A 100 14.95 5.07 -12.55
C LYS A 100 13.60 5.70 -12.83
N ASN A 101 13.56 6.98 -13.20
CA ASN A 101 12.31 7.69 -13.49
C ASN A 101 11.58 7.06 -14.69
N ALA A 102 12.31 6.66 -15.72
CA ALA A 102 11.74 5.94 -16.86
C ALA A 102 11.13 4.59 -16.44
N CYS A 103 11.79 3.83 -15.56
CA CYS A 103 11.29 2.56 -15.02
C CYS A 103 10.01 2.76 -14.21
N LEU A 104 10.03 3.67 -13.24
CA LEU A 104 8.89 3.99 -12.38
C LEU A 104 7.68 4.47 -13.19
N THR A 105 7.91 5.26 -14.25
CA THR A 105 6.83 5.72 -15.14
C THR A 105 6.34 4.61 -16.07
N GLY A 106 7.27 3.83 -16.64
CA GLY A 106 6.98 2.78 -17.62
C GLY A 106 6.27 1.57 -17.02
N PHE A 107 6.46 1.31 -15.74
CA PHE A 107 5.86 0.20 -15.00
C PHE A 107 5.05 0.64 -13.79
N ALA A 108 4.64 1.93 -13.74
CA ALA A 108 3.74 2.42 -12.72
C ALA A 108 2.57 1.44 -12.59
N LEU A 109 2.48 0.81 -11.43
CA LEU A 109 1.26 0.10 -11.04
C LEU A 109 0.15 1.16 -11.05
N PRO A 110 -1.04 0.87 -11.59
CA PRO A 110 -2.16 1.78 -11.43
C PRO A 110 -2.34 1.97 -9.92
N GLU A 111 -1.99 3.15 -9.40
CA GLU A 111 -2.51 3.55 -8.10
C GLU A 111 -4.01 3.36 -8.19
N GLU A 112 -4.57 2.56 -7.28
CA GLU A 112 -5.98 2.21 -7.30
C GLU A 112 -6.76 3.50 -7.44
N SER A 113 -7.37 3.72 -8.62
CA SER A 113 -7.87 5.05 -8.95
C SER A 113 -8.81 5.50 -7.84
N GLN A 114 -8.76 6.77 -7.44
CA GLN A 114 -9.65 7.27 -6.39
C GLN A 114 -11.11 6.90 -6.68
N PHE A 115 -11.50 6.86 -7.95
CA PHE A 115 -12.80 6.37 -8.41
C PHE A 115 -13.04 4.88 -8.09
N ALA A 116 -12.08 3.99 -8.36
CA ALA A 116 -12.17 2.57 -8.03
C ALA A 116 -12.18 2.31 -6.52
N SER A 117 -11.40 3.08 -5.75
CA SER A 117 -11.42 3.03 -4.28
C SER A 117 -12.77 3.48 -3.72
N ILE A 118 -13.33 4.59 -4.24
CA ILE A 118 -14.69 5.05 -3.89
C ILE A 118 -15.71 3.99 -4.29
N ALA A 119 -15.65 3.45 -5.51
CA ALA A 119 -16.61 2.45 -5.98
C ALA A 119 -16.60 1.18 -5.11
N ARG A 120 -15.42 0.67 -4.73
CA ARG A 120 -15.31 -0.48 -3.81
C ARG A 120 -15.87 -0.16 -2.43
N MET A 121 -15.55 1.02 -1.91
CA MET A 121 -16.08 1.48 -0.61
C MET A 121 -17.61 1.55 -0.64
N GLU A 122 -18.21 2.08 -1.70
CA GLU A 122 -19.67 2.10 -1.88
C GLU A 122 -20.25 0.68 -2.01
N GLU A 123 -19.63 -0.21 -2.77
CA GLU A 123 -20.06 -1.62 -2.88
C GLU A 123 -20.05 -2.34 -1.52
N LEU A 124 -18.99 -2.16 -0.73
CA LEU A 124 -18.89 -2.74 0.61
C LEU A 124 -19.91 -2.12 1.56
N TYR A 125 -20.12 -0.81 1.49
CA TYR A 125 -21.13 -0.11 2.27
C TYR A 125 -22.53 -0.65 1.95
N ASP A 126 -22.86 -0.80 0.67
CA ASP A 126 -24.18 -1.27 0.24
C ASP A 126 -24.43 -2.74 0.58
N ALA A 127 -23.41 -3.58 0.45
CA ALA A 127 -23.42 -4.99 0.82
C ALA A 127 -23.41 -5.23 2.34
N THR A 128 -23.32 -4.18 3.16
CA THR A 128 -23.34 -4.32 4.63
C THR A 128 -24.71 -4.77 5.12
N LYS A 129 -24.86 -6.09 5.27
CA LYS A 129 -26.00 -6.77 5.86
C LYS A 129 -25.52 -8.09 6.48
N GLN A 130 -26.10 -8.46 7.60
CA GLN A 130 -25.83 -9.74 8.25
C GLN A 130 -26.39 -10.87 7.36
N GLY A 131 -25.55 -11.84 7.04
CA GLY A 131 -25.95 -13.05 6.34
C GLY A 131 -26.95 -13.87 7.16
N ARG A 132 -27.82 -14.64 6.49
CA ARG A 132 -28.88 -15.43 7.15
C ARG A 132 -28.35 -16.34 8.27
N ASP A 133 -27.19 -16.94 8.03
CA ASP A 133 -26.53 -17.87 8.95
C ASP A 133 -25.22 -17.28 9.52
N GLU A 134 -24.97 -15.98 9.32
CA GLU A 134 -23.78 -15.29 9.81
C GLU A 134 -23.92 -15.00 11.32
N LYS A 135 -22.91 -15.39 12.09
CA LYS A 135 -22.85 -15.04 13.52
C LYS A 135 -22.73 -13.53 13.68
N ILE A 136 -23.36 -13.00 14.73
CA ILE A 136 -23.33 -11.57 15.03
C ILE A 136 -21.90 -11.04 15.22
N THR A 137 -21.00 -11.84 15.80
CA THR A 137 -19.58 -11.49 15.97
C THR A 137 -18.88 -11.28 14.63
N THR A 138 -19.01 -12.24 13.71
CA THR A 138 -18.43 -12.17 12.36
C THR A 138 -18.97 -10.97 11.60
N TYR A 139 -20.27 -10.69 11.72
CA TYR A 139 -20.87 -9.51 11.11
C TYR A 139 -20.27 -8.20 11.65
N LEU A 140 -20.10 -8.09 12.98
CA LEU A 140 -19.51 -6.91 13.60
C LEU A 140 -18.01 -6.77 13.30
N GLU A 141 -17.26 -7.87 13.15
CA GLU A 141 -15.86 -7.82 12.71
C GLU A 141 -15.74 -7.18 11.32
N ARG A 142 -16.57 -7.59 10.36
CA ARG A 142 -16.60 -6.95 9.03
C ARG A 142 -16.98 -5.48 9.10
N ALA A 143 -17.89 -5.12 10.00
CA ALA A 143 -18.29 -3.74 10.19
C ALA A 143 -17.18 -2.92 10.88
N ASP A 144 -16.44 -3.51 11.82
CA ASP A 144 -15.27 -2.90 12.47
C ASP A 144 -14.17 -2.63 11.43
N ASP A 145 -13.87 -3.60 10.55
CA ASP A 145 -12.90 -3.45 9.46
C ASP A 145 -13.30 -2.33 8.50
N PHE A 146 -14.58 -2.29 8.10
CA PHE A 146 -15.09 -1.21 7.24
C PHE A 146 -14.97 0.15 7.94
N HIS A 147 -15.34 0.25 9.21
CA HIS A 147 -15.28 1.51 9.94
C HIS A 147 -13.84 1.99 10.15
N ALA A 148 -12.90 1.08 10.40
CA ALA A 148 -11.48 1.43 10.52
C ALA A 148 -10.93 2.02 9.22
N GLN A 149 -11.38 1.50 8.07
CA GLN A 149 -10.93 1.97 6.75
C GLN A 149 -11.67 3.23 6.28
N TYR A 150 -13.00 3.29 6.45
CA TYR A 150 -13.87 4.27 5.79
C TYR A 150 -14.78 5.06 6.74
N GLY A 151 -14.66 4.86 8.05
CA GLY A 151 -15.54 5.43 9.07
C GLY A 151 -15.77 6.95 8.94
N PRO A 152 -14.73 7.77 8.78
CA PRO A 152 -14.90 9.22 8.61
C PRO A 152 -15.71 9.62 7.37
N GLN A 153 -15.75 8.79 6.33
CA GLN A 153 -16.48 9.09 5.08
C GLN A 153 -17.95 8.63 5.10
N LYS A 154 -18.35 7.81 6.07
CA LYS A 154 -19.71 7.25 6.18
C LYS A 154 -20.35 7.55 7.54
N PRO A 155 -20.85 8.78 7.76
CA PRO A 155 -21.42 9.20 9.05
C PRO A 155 -22.68 8.41 9.45
N TYR A 156 -23.40 7.83 8.49
CA TYR A 156 -24.60 7.01 8.73
C TYR A 156 -24.31 5.51 8.83
N PHE A 157 -23.04 5.11 8.94
CA PHE A 157 -22.67 3.70 8.93
C PHE A 157 -23.27 2.92 10.11
N GLY A 158 -23.38 3.53 11.30
CA GLY A 158 -24.01 2.89 12.46
C GLY A 158 -25.46 2.49 12.18
N TRP A 159 -26.23 3.40 11.57
CA TRP A 159 -27.60 3.11 11.17
C TRP A 159 -27.71 1.98 10.14
N LYS A 160 -26.80 1.98 9.14
CA LYS A 160 -26.73 0.94 8.11
C LYS A 160 -26.47 -0.44 8.73
N VAL A 161 -25.54 -0.52 9.68
CA VAL A 161 -25.19 -1.77 10.36
C VAL A 161 -26.38 -2.31 11.17
N VAL A 162 -27.05 -1.47 11.96
CA VAL A 162 -28.23 -1.92 12.72
C VAL A 162 -29.35 -2.36 11.78
N SER A 163 -29.61 -1.61 10.72
CA SER A 163 -30.63 -1.96 9.71
C SER A 163 -30.29 -3.26 8.96
N GLY A 164 -29.01 -3.64 8.95
CA GLY A 164 -28.49 -4.84 8.31
C GLY A 164 -28.61 -6.11 9.15
N LEU A 165 -29.01 -6.03 10.42
CA LEU A 165 -29.14 -7.20 11.30
C LEU A 165 -30.25 -8.15 10.84
N THR A 166 -30.07 -9.44 11.10
CA THR A 166 -31.09 -10.45 10.75
C THR A 166 -32.26 -10.48 11.74
N ASP A 167 -32.01 -10.20 13.02
CA ASP A 167 -33.03 -10.16 14.07
C ASP A 167 -33.83 -8.85 14.00
N GLN A 168 -35.02 -8.92 13.40
CA GLN A 168 -35.89 -7.75 13.19
C GLN A 168 -36.40 -7.12 14.49
N GLN A 169 -36.56 -7.92 15.56
CA GLN A 169 -37.04 -7.40 16.84
C GLN A 169 -35.94 -6.57 17.51
N LYS A 170 -34.72 -7.10 17.58
CA LYS A 170 -33.57 -6.35 18.11
C LYS A 170 -33.24 -5.13 17.26
N THR A 171 -33.32 -5.27 15.94
CA THR A 171 -33.16 -4.16 14.99
C THR A 171 -34.09 -3.00 15.34
N SER A 172 -35.38 -3.29 15.52
CA SER A 172 -36.39 -2.27 15.82
C SER A 172 -36.14 -1.57 17.15
N ILE A 173 -35.75 -2.33 18.18
CA ILE A 173 -35.43 -1.80 19.52
C ILE A 173 -34.20 -0.90 19.44
N ILE A 174 -33.11 -1.36 18.82
CA ILE A 174 -31.86 -0.58 18.72
C ILE A 174 -32.09 0.70 17.91
N LEU A 175 -32.78 0.61 16.76
CA LEU A 175 -33.09 1.80 15.95
C LEU A 175 -33.97 2.79 16.71
N PHE A 176 -34.89 2.33 17.56
CA PHE A 176 -35.67 3.21 18.42
C PHE A 176 -34.78 3.97 19.41
N HIS A 177 -33.85 3.29 20.07
CA HIS A 177 -32.90 3.93 21.00
C HIS A 177 -31.98 4.92 20.27
N MET A 178 -31.43 4.56 19.11
CA MET A 178 -30.63 5.47 18.30
C MET A 178 -31.37 6.76 17.94
N ARG A 179 -32.67 6.67 17.60
CA ARG A 179 -33.50 7.87 17.33
C ARG A 179 -33.69 8.74 18.57
N GLN A 180 -33.92 8.13 19.73
CA GLN A 180 -34.09 8.85 21.00
C GLN A 180 -32.81 9.60 21.37
N GLU A 181 -31.66 8.97 21.22
CA GLU A 181 -30.34 9.52 21.56
C GLU A 181 -29.75 10.41 20.45
N LYS A 182 -30.40 10.48 19.28
CA LYS A 182 -29.92 11.18 18.07
C LYS A 182 -28.53 10.69 17.63
N THR A 183 -28.23 9.42 17.85
CA THR A 183 -26.97 8.79 17.44
C THR A 183 -27.15 8.09 16.09
N ILE A 184 -26.15 8.24 15.22
CA ILE A 184 -26.12 7.62 13.88
C ILE A 184 -24.75 7.01 13.54
N ASP A 185 -23.75 7.31 14.37
CA ASP A 185 -22.39 6.83 14.22
C ASP A 185 -22.27 5.36 14.60
N TYR A 186 -21.24 4.73 14.04
CA TYR A 186 -21.00 3.31 14.22
C TYR A 186 -20.55 2.93 15.64
N PRO A 187 -19.63 3.65 16.31
CA PRO A 187 -19.24 3.33 17.68
C PRO A 187 -20.42 3.23 18.66
N SER A 188 -21.35 4.19 18.63
CA SER A 188 -22.56 4.15 19.47
C SER A 188 -23.47 2.98 19.08
N ALA A 189 -23.72 2.78 17.79
CA ALA A 189 -24.54 1.66 17.31
C ALA A 189 -23.97 0.30 17.74
N ARG A 190 -22.65 0.11 17.63
CA ARG A 190 -21.95 -1.12 18.00
C ARG A 190 -22.13 -1.44 19.49
N GLN A 191 -22.01 -0.45 20.37
CA GLN A 191 -22.24 -0.65 21.80
C GLN A 191 -23.67 -1.11 22.09
N MET A 192 -24.67 -0.50 21.45
CA MET A 192 -26.07 -0.90 21.59
C MET A 192 -26.33 -2.31 21.08
N ILE A 193 -25.71 -2.72 19.96
CA ILE A 193 -25.79 -4.08 19.44
C ILE A 193 -25.19 -5.06 20.46
N VAL A 194 -23.96 -4.83 20.94
CA VAL A 194 -23.32 -5.73 21.93
C VAL A 194 -24.21 -5.89 23.17
N HIS A 195 -24.74 -4.79 23.70
CA HIS A 195 -25.64 -4.84 24.86
C HIS A 195 -26.93 -5.65 24.56
N ALA A 196 -27.54 -5.47 23.39
CA ALA A 196 -28.73 -6.22 22.98
C ALA A 196 -28.49 -7.73 22.76
N TYR A 197 -27.23 -8.15 22.63
CA TYR A 197 -26.85 -9.55 22.39
C TYR A 197 -26.14 -10.22 23.59
N ALA A 198 -25.88 -9.49 24.69
CA ALA A 198 -25.18 -9.98 25.89
C ALA A 198 -26.02 -10.91 26.82
N GLY A 199 -26.99 -11.66 26.31
CA GLY A 199 -27.86 -12.56 27.09
C GLY A 199 -27.29 -13.97 27.31
N ALA A 200 -28.04 -14.86 27.99
CA ALA A 200 -27.61 -16.18 28.50
C ALA A 200 -26.96 -17.17 27.50
N ASN A 201 -27.00 -16.89 26.20
CA ASN A 201 -26.23 -17.56 25.15
C ASN A 201 -25.30 -16.51 24.49
N ASN A 202 -24.31 -16.02 25.24
CA ASN A 202 -23.49 -14.89 24.82
C ASN A 202 -22.42 -15.32 23.78
N PRO A 203 -22.43 -14.79 22.55
CA PRO A 203 -21.38 -15.03 21.57
C PRO A 203 -20.18 -14.07 21.72
N PHE A 204 -20.23 -13.12 22.66
CA PHE A 204 -19.18 -12.12 22.95
C PHE A 204 -18.48 -12.36 24.28
#